data_AF-A0A1C4YS36-F1
#
_entry.id   AF-A0A1C4YS36-F1
#
_cell.length_a   1.000
_cell.length_b   1.000
_cell.length_c   1.000
_cell.angle_alpha   90.00
_cell.angle_beta   90.00
_cell.angle_gamma   90.00
#
_symmetry.space_group_name_H-M   'P 1'
#
loop_
_entity.id
_entity.type
_entity.pdbx_description
1 polymer ?
#
loop_
_entity_poly.entity_id
_entity_poly.type
_entity_poly.pdbx_seq_one_letter_code
_entity_poly.pdbx_strand_id
1 'polypeptide(L)'
;MEKTLEFPELLRLIDERSTAFRAAVTSAPSLDVQVPTCPEWTLFDLVQHLGEGRRSWAATIAAGPTASAKSASEGPAAPREREALLAWSAASTQQLLDALREAGPDHGCWTWWGTSQSPQTCGAVARHQLQEIAVHTYDAQVTLGAPQPLPDEVALDGVEEFLFGVEEERYSG
;
A
#
# COMPACT_ATOMS: atom_id res chain seq x y z
N MET A 1 -16.60 18.99 -10.02
CA MET A 1 -17.26 17.87 -9.33
C MET A 1 -16.21 16.81 -9.24
N GLU A 2 -15.39 16.86 -8.18
CA GLU A 2 -14.40 15.81 -7.93
C GLU A 2 -15.16 14.50 -7.71
N LYS A 3 -14.86 13.51 -8.54
CA LYS A 3 -15.45 12.18 -8.42
C LYS A 3 -14.58 11.42 -7.43
N THR A 4 -15.02 11.32 -6.18
CA THR A 4 -14.42 10.40 -5.21
C THR A 4 -14.52 8.99 -5.79
N LEU A 5 -13.42 8.24 -5.75
CA LEU A 5 -13.39 6.86 -6.23
C LEU A 5 -14.32 5.98 -5.38
N GLU A 6 -15.15 5.18 -6.05
CA GLU A 6 -16.02 4.23 -5.36
C GLU A 6 -15.21 3.07 -4.78
N PHE A 7 -15.67 2.45 -3.70
CA PHE A 7 -14.92 1.39 -3.01
C PHE A 7 -14.47 0.23 -3.93
N PRO A 8 -15.32 -0.30 -4.84
CA PRO A 8 -14.86 -1.31 -5.80
C PRO A 8 -13.79 -0.79 -6.78
N GLU A 9 -13.84 0.50 -7.16
CA GLU A 9 -12.83 1.14 -8.00
C GLU A 9 -11.48 1.23 -7.24
N LEU A 10 -11.50 1.58 -5.95
CA LEU A 10 -10.32 1.58 -5.08
C LEU A 10 -9.66 0.19 -5.06
N LEU A 11 -10.44 -0.87 -4.82
CA LEU A 11 -9.91 -2.23 -4.75
C LEU A 11 -9.33 -2.71 -6.09
N ARG A 12 -9.99 -2.40 -7.21
CA ARG A 12 -9.48 -2.68 -8.56
C ARG A 12 -8.14 -1.97 -8.78
N LEU A 13 -8.07 -0.69 -8.44
CA LEU A 13 -6.86 0.11 -8.66
C LEU A 13 -5.70 -0.33 -7.77
N ILE A 14 -5.96 -0.74 -6.52
CA ILE A 14 -4.93 -1.35 -5.66
C ILE A 14 -4.34 -2.58 -6.35
N ASP A 15 -5.16 -3.47 -6.91
CA ASP A 15 -4.69 -4.68 -7.57
C ASP A 15 -3.89 -4.37 -8.85
N GLU A 16 -4.39 -3.47 -9.69
CA GLU A 16 -3.73 -3.04 -10.93
C GLU A 16 -2.38 -2.39 -10.67
N ARG A 17 -2.32 -1.45 -9.71
CA ARG A 17 -1.06 -0.80 -9.33
C ARG A 17 -0.10 -1.79 -8.68
N SER A 18 -0.58 -2.69 -7.85
CA SER A 18 0.24 -3.76 -7.27
C SER A 18 0.83 -4.68 -8.35
N THR A 19 0.09 -4.94 -9.42
CA THR A 19 0.59 -5.71 -10.58
C THR A 19 1.63 -4.94 -11.36
N ALA A 20 1.41 -3.64 -11.62
CA ALA A 20 2.40 -2.77 -12.27
C ALA A 20 3.70 -2.66 -11.45
N PHE A 21 3.59 -2.52 -10.13
CA PHE A 21 4.72 -2.53 -9.21
C PHE A 21 5.55 -3.81 -9.34
N ARG A 22 4.90 -4.99 -9.24
CA ARG A 22 5.58 -6.28 -9.39
C ARG A 22 6.22 -6.46 -10.77
N ALA A 23 5.59 -5.95 -11.83
CA ALA A 23 6.16 -5.99 -13.18
C ALA A 23 7.45 -5.14 -13.28
N ALA A 24 7.47 -3.96 -12.66
CA ALA A 24 8.68 -3.16 -12.54
C ALA A 24 9.78 -3.93 -11.79
N VAL A 25 9.47 -4.45 -10.59
CA VAL A 25 10.43 -5.23 -9.79
C VAL A 25 10.97 -6.44 -10.56
N THR A 26 10.12 -7.16 -11.31
CA THR A 26 10.53 -8.28 -12.17
C THR A 26 11.54 -7.87 -13.23
N SER A 27 11.40 -6.67 -13.78
CA SER A 27 12.27 -6.13 -14.83
C SER A 27 13.59 -5.57 -14.30
N ALA A 28 13.74 -5.46 -12.98
CA ALA A 28 14.93 -4.89 -12.35
C ALA A 28 16.14 -5.84 -12.40
N PRO A 29 17.35 -5.34 -12.67
CA PRO A 29 18.55 -6.18 -12.78
C PRO A 29 18.94 -6.85 -11.47
N SER A 30 18.64 -6.23 -10.33
CA SER A 30 18.84 -6.79 -8.98
C SER A 30 17.75 -6.27 -8.04
N LEU A 31 17.49 -6.99 -6.95
CA LEU A 31 16.68 -6.49 -5.84
C LEU A 31 17.46 -5.50 -4.95
N ASP A 32 18.79 -5.48 -5.05
CA ASP A 32 19.65 -4.58 -4.26
C ASP A 32 19.82 -3.19 -4.88
N VAL A 33 19.13 -2.90 -5.99
CA VAL A 33 19.16 -1.57 -6.62
C VAL A 33 18.53 -0.57 -5.66
N GLN A 34 19.24 0.53 -5.39
CA GLN A 34 18.77 1.62 -4.55
C GLN A 34 17.64 2.38 -5.23
N VAL A 35 16.61 2.72 -4.47
CA VAL A 35 15.46 3.50 -4.93
C VAL A 35 15.84 4.98 -4.90
N PRO A 36 15.89 5.70 -6.03
CA PRO A 36 16.38 7.08 -6.05
C PRO A 36 15.55 8.08 -5.22
N THR A 37 14.26 7.82 -5.05
CA THR A 37 13.32 8.63 -4.28
C THR A 37 13.34 8.31 -2.78
N CYS A 38 13.87 7.14 -2.39
CA CYS A 38 14.07 6.68 -1.02
C CYS A 38 15.49 6.07 -0.91
N PRO A 39 16.56 6.90 -0.85
CA PRO A 39 17.95 6.44 -0.98
C PRO A 39 18.43 5.49 0.13
N GLU A 40 17.67 5.35 1.21
CA GLU A 40 17.92 4.36 2.25
C GLU A 40 17.42 2.94 1.91
N TRP A 41 16.61 2.79 0.86
CA TRP A 41 15.91 1.55 0.51
C TRP A 41 16.40 0.95 -0.80
N THR A 42 16.51 -0.37 -0.80
CA THR A 42 16.60 -1.19 -2.01
C THR A 42 15.21 -1.51 -2.57
N LEU A 43 15.15 -2.03 -3.80
CA LEU A 43 13.91 -2.63 -4.33
C LEU A 43 13.40 -3.79 -3.46
N PHE A 44 14.29 -4.57 -2.83
CA PHE A 44 13.88 -5.57 -1.84
C PHE A 44 13.11 -4.91 -0.68
N ASP A 45 13.68 -3.86 -0.08
CA ASP A 45 13.09 -3.17 1.06
C ASP A 45 11.72 -2.58 0.70
N LEU A 46 11.59 -2.02 -0.50
CA LEU A 46 10.32 -1.49 -1.01
C LEU A 46 9.24 -2.56 -1.16
N VAL A 47 9.60 -3.76 -1.64
CA VAL A 47 8.65 -4.90 -1.74
C VAL A 47 8.29 -5.42 -0.35
N GLN A 48 9.27 -5.51 0.54
CA GLN A 48 9.08 -5.94 1.93
C GLN A 48 8.12 -5.00 2.67
N HIS A 49 8.40 -3.70 2.65
CA HIS A 49 7.58 -2.64 3.26
C HIS A 49 6.11 -2.78 2.88
N LEU A 50 5.82 -2.76 1.58
CA LEU A 50 4.46 -2.87 1.07
C LEU A 50 3.81 -4.22 1.45
N GLY A 51 4.55 -5.30 1.43
CA GLY A 51 4.01 -6.62 1.74
C GLY A 51 3.70 -6.83 3.23
N GLU A 52 4.54 -6.32 4.13
CA GLU A 52 4.33 -6.35 5.59
C GLU A 52 3.21 -5.38 5.99
N GLY A 53 3.17 -4.19 5.38
CA GLY A 53 2.10 -3.21 5.55
C GLY A 53 0.72 -3.81 5.21
N ARG A 54 0.59 -4.45 4.04
CA ARG A 54 -0.65 -5.12 3.60
C ARG A 54 -1.11 -6.21 4.57
N ARG A 55 -0.20 -7.03 5.08
CA ARG A 55 -0.54 -8.09 6.06
C ARG A 55 -0.99 -7.50 7.39
N SER A 56 -0.29 -6.47 7.87
CA SER A 56 -0.64 -5.73 9.08
C SER A 56 -2.02 -5.10 8.98
N TRP A 57 -2.34 -4.50 7.83
CA TRP A 57 -3.66 -3.91 7.56
C TRP A 57 -4.75 -4.97 7.45
N ALA A 58 -4.51 -6.08 6.76
CA ALA A 58 -5.46 -7.20 6.70
C ALA A 58 -5.80 -7.71 8.13
N ALA A 59 -4.79 -7.88 8.98
CA ALA A 59 -4.97 -8.27 10.38
C ALA A 59 -5.71 -7.20 11.21
N THR A 60 -5.45 -5.92 10.96
CA THR A 60 -6.12 -4.80 11.64
C THR A 60 -7.60 -4.74 11.26
N ILE A 61 -7.92 -4.90 9.97
CA ILE A 61 -9.30 -4.96 9.46
C ILE A 61 -10.03 -6.15 10.07
N ALA A 62 -9.40 -7.33 10.10
CA ALA A 62 -9.98 -8.54 10.68
C ALA A 62 -10.21 -8.43 12.21
N ALA A 63 -9.35 -7.70 12.93
CA ALA A 63 -9.56 -7.40 14.34
C ALA A 63 -10.78 -6.48 14.60
N GLY A 64 -11.20 -5.75 13.58
CA GLY A 64 -12.41 -4.93 13.57
C GLY A 64 -12.33 -3.64 14.40
N PRO A 65 -13.47 -2.98 14.65
CA PRO A 65 -13.51 -1.60 15.17
C PRO A 65 -13.05 -1.47 16.62
N THR A 66 -12.89 -2.58 17.34
CA THR A 66 -12.42 -2.59 18.73
C THR A 66 -10.90 -2.61 18.86
N ALA A 67 -10.17 -2.73 17.74
CA ALA A 67 -8.72 -2.63 17.73
C ALA A 67 -8.27 -1.26 18.27
N SER A 68 -7.26 -1.26 19.15
CA SER A 68 -6.70 -0.05 19.76
C SER A 68 -5.33 0.36 19.21
N ALA A 69 -4.75 -0.49 18.36
CA ALA A 69 -3.46 -0.29 17.71
C ALA A 69 -3.42 -1.06 16.37
N LYS A 70 -2.44 -0.74 15.52
CA LYS A 70 -2.13 -1.51 14.31
C LYS A 70 -1.76 -2.94 14.72
N SER A 71 -2.37 -3.94 14.09
CA SER A 71 -1.94 -5.33 14.25
C SER A 71 -0.58 -5.53 13.61
N ALA A 72 0.28 -6.34 14.23
CA ALA A 72 1.55 -6.73 13.64
C ALA A 72 1.33 -7.58 12.37
N SER A 73 2.28 -7.52 11.44
CA SER A 73 2.29 -8.45 10.31
C SER A 73 2.45 -9.88 10.82
N GLU A 74 1.43 -10.71 10.61
CA GLU A 74 1.52 -12.15 10.86
C GLU A 74 1.94 -12.90 9.59
N GLY A 75 2.71 -13.97 9.77
CA GLY A 75 3.13 -14.86 8.69
C GLY A 75 4.64 -14.87 8.42
N PRO A 76 5.07 -15.55 7.33
CA PRO A 76 6.48 -15.68 7.02
C PRO A 76 7.09 -14.33 6.61
N ALA A 77 8.33 -14.10 7.03
CA ALA A 77 9.13 -12.97 6.59
C ALA A 77 9.31 -12.95 5.07
N ALA A 78 9.55 -11.75 4.52
CA ALA A 78 9.81 -11.58 3.09
C ALA A 78 11.02 -12.43 2.65
N PRO A 79 10.86 -13.36 1.69
CA PRO A 79 11.95 -14.19 1.22
C PRO A 79 12.91 -13.37 0.33
N ARG A 80 14.21 -13.70 0.37
CA ARG A 80 15.25 -12.99 -0.42
C ARG A 80 15.30 -13.40 -1.88
N GLU A 81 14.79 -14.59 -2.19
CA GLU A 81 14.72 -15.09 -3.56
C GLU A 81 13.57 -14.39 -4.30
N ARG A 82 13.84 -13.92 -5.53
CA ARG A 82 13.00 -12.94 -6.22
C ARG A 82 11.62 -13.48 -6.56
N GLU A 83 11.56 -14.67 -7.12
CA GLU A 83 10.32 -15.33 -7.51
C GLU A 83 9.43 -15.58 -6.29
N ALA A 84 10.02 -16.07 -5.20
CA ALA A 84 9.36 -16.24 -3.91
C ALA A 84 8.90 -14.90 -3.32
N LEU A 85 9.69 -13.84 -3.46
CA LEU A 85 9.34 -12.50 -2.97
C LEU A 85 8.15 -11.90 -3.72
N LEU A 86 8.14 -12.04 -5.04
CA LEU A 86 7.03 -11.59 -5.89
C LEU A 86 5.75 -12.38 -5.59
N ALA A 87 5.85 -13.69 -5.37
CA ALA A 87 4.73 -14.53 -4.95
C ALA A 87 4.22 -14.13 -3.55
N TRP A 88 5.13 -13.88 -2.61
CA TRP A 88 4.79 -13.41 -1.26
C TRP A 88 4.10 -12.04 -1.30
N SER A 89 4.57 -11.11 -2.15
CA SER A 89 3.98 -9.78 -2.36
C SER A 89 2.57 -9.86 -2.96
N ALA A 90 2.36 -10.75 -3.94
CA ALA A 90 1.05 -11.01 -4.52
C ALA A 90 0.08 -11.57 -3.47
N ALA A 91 0.51 -12.53 -2.65
CA ALA A 91 -0.29 -13.06 -1.56
C ALA A 91 -0.63 -12.00 -0.49
N SER A 92 0.32 -11.13 -0.14
CA SER A 92 0.05 -9.99 0.77
C SER A 92 -1.02 -9.06 0.19
N THR A 93 -0.95 -8.75 -1.11
CA THR A 93 -1.95 -7.91 -1.80
C THR A 93 -3.33 -8.55 -1.73
N GLN A 94 -3.42 -9.84 -2.02
CA GLN A 94 -4.68 -10.57 -1.99
C GLN A 94 -5.29 -10.59 -0.60
N GLN A 95 -4.48 -10.80 0.45
CA GLN A 95 -4.96 -10.78 1.84
C GLN A 95 -5.60 -9.45 2.23
N LEU A 96 -4.96 -8.32 1.86
CA LEU A 96 -5.55 -7.00 2.08
C LEU A 96 -6.87 -6.83 1.33
N LEU A 97 -6.89 -7.18 0.04
CA LEU A 97 -8.08 -7.03 -0.79
C LEU A 97 -9.26 -7.88 -0.29
N ASP A 98 -8.99 -9.10 0.16
CA ASP A 98 -10.03 -9.99 0.70
C ASP A 98 -10.58 -9.46 2.02
N ALA A 99 -9.72 -9.00 2.94
CA ALA A 99 -10.16 -8.38 4.18
C ALA A 99 -11.02 -7.13 3.93
N LEU A 100 -10.62 -6.27 2.98
CA LEU A 100 -11.40 -5.09 2.59
C LEU A 100 -12.76 -5.46 1.96
N ARG A 101 -12.80 -6.48 1.09
CA ARG A 101 -14.05 -6.96 0.48
C ARG A 101 -15.01 -7.52 1.51
N GLU A 102 -14.49 -8.29 2.46
CA GLU A 102 -15.29 -8.93 3.51
C GLU A 102 -15.87 -7.90 4.49
N ALA A 103 -15.06 -6.93 4.91
CA ALA A 103 -15.50 -5.88 5.83
C ALA A 103 -16.49 -4.90 5.18
N GLY A 104 -16.24 -4.50 3.92
CA GLY A 104 -17.01 -3.46 3.23
C GLY A 104 -16.60 -2.04 3.65
N PRO A 105 -17.02 -1.00 2.89
CA PRO A 105 -16.46 0.36 3.01
C PRO A 105 -16.77 1.04 4.34
N ASP A 106 -17.96 0.83 4.89
CA ASP A 106 -18.45 1.53 6.09
C ASP A 106 -18.00 0.87 7.40
N HIS A 107 -17.34 -0.29 7.32
CA HIS A 107 -16.90 -1.01 8.50
C HIS A 107 -15.80 -0.24 9.22
N GLY A 108 -15.98 -0.03 10.53
CA GLY A 108 -15.01 0.67 11.35
C GLY A 108 -13.66 -0.05 11.37
N CYS A 109 -12.59 0.70 11.20
CA CYS A 109 -11.22 0.18 11.24
C CYS A 109 -10.36 1.16 12.04
N TRP A 110 -9.54 0.64 12.95
CA TRP A 110 -8.54 1.45 13.61
C TRP A 110 -7.60 2.07 12.58
N THR A 111 -7.26 3.35 12.76
CA THR A 111 -6.28 4.08 11.95
C THR A 111 -5.44 4.96 12.85
N TRP A 112 -4.15 5.14 12.56
CA TRP A 112 -3.30 6.06 13.33
C TRP A 112 -3.70 7.52 13.14
N TRP A 113 -4.32 7.86 12.00
CA TRP A 113 -4.88 9.18 11.71
C TRP A 113 -6.23 9.44 12.38
N GLY A 114 -6.56 8.75 13.48
CA GLY A 114 -7.86 8.85 14.15
C GLY A 114 -8.24 10.24 14.67
N THR A 115 -7.29 11.18 14.74
CA THR A 115 -7.52 12.59 15.10
C THR A 115 -7.71 13.51 13.90
N SER A 116 -7.55 13.01 12.67
CA SER A 116 -7.77 13.75 11.43
C SER A 116 -9.26 13.83 11.07
N GLN A 117 -9.60 14.59 10.03
CA GLN A 117 -10.96 14.65 9.50
C GLN A 117 -11.36 13.38 8.72
N SER A 118 -10.42 12.46 8.46
CA SER A 118 -10.68 11.23 7.72
C SER A 118 -11.42 10.20 8.57
N PRO A 119 -12.48 9.56 8.05
CA PRO A 119 -13.22 8.53 8.78
C PRO A 119 -12.32 7.34 9.15
N GLN A 120 -12.55 6.76 10.34
CA GLN A 120 -11.91 5.50 10.76
C GLN A 120 -12.66 4.29 10.19
N THR A 121 -12.60 4.14 8.85
CA THR A 121 -13.36 3.13 8.10
C THR A 121 -12.47 2.36 7.13
N CYS A 122 -12.89 1.17 6.72
CA CYS A 122 -12.20 0.39 5.70
C CYS A 122 -12.14 1.11 4.35
N GLY A 123 -13.11 1.97 4.03
CA GLY A 123 -13.05 2.84 2.86
C GLY A 123 -11.87 3.82 2.89
N ALA A 124 -11.63 4.47 4.03
CA ALA A 124 -10.48 5.36 4.21
C ALA A 124 -9.15 4.59 4.17
N VAL A 125 -9.11 3.39 4.75
CA VAL A 125 -7.94 2.50 4.64
C VAL A 125 -7.66 2.11 3.19
N ALA A 126 -8.68 1.72 2.42
CA ALA A 126 -8.51 1.40 1.01
C ALA A 126 -7.97 2.57 0.19
N ARG A 127 -8.45 3.80 0.47
CA ARG A 127 -7.95 5.01 -0.18
C ARG A 127 -6.46 5.24 0.12
N HIS A 128 -6.07 5.17 1.40
CA HIS A 128 -4.68 5.29 1.80
C HIS A 128 -3.78 4.22 1.13
N GLN A 129 -4.24 2.97 1.11
CA GLN A 129 -3.51 1.86 0.48
C GLN A 129 -3.38 2.01 -1.04
N LEU A 130 -4.36 2.64 -1.71
CA LEU A 130 -4.25 2.98 -3.13
C LEU A 130 -3.15 4.02 -3.37
N GLN A 131 -3.08 5.06 -2.54
CA GLN A 131 -2.08 6.12 -2.70
C GLN A 131 -0.66 5.61 -2.45
N GLU A 132 -0.46 4.84 -1.38
CA GLU A 132 0.83 4.21 -1.06
C GLU A 132 1.33 3.36 -2.24
N ILE A 133 0.49 2.47 -2.79
CA ILE A 133 0.92 1.63 -3.91
C ILE A 133 1.11 2.45 -5.19
N ALA A 134 0.36 3.53 -5.39
CA ALA A 134 0.52 4.40 -6.55
C ALA A 134 1.92 5.05 -6.56
N VAL A 135 2.32 5.64 -5.43
CA VAL A 135 3.64 6.26 -5.22
C VAL A 135 4.75 5.24 -5.35
N HIS A 136 4.68 4.10 -4.65
CA HIS A 136 5.75 3.11 -4.69
C HIS A 136 5.84 2.34 -6.02
N THR A 137 4.76 2.26 -6.79
CA THR A 137 4.85 1.84 -8.20
C THR A 137 5.67 2.83 -9.02
N TYR A 138 5.46 4.14 -8.82
CA TYR A 138 6.23 5.17 -9.49
C TYR A 138 7.71 5.12 -9.06
N ASP A 139 8.00 4.96 -7.77
CA ASP A 139 9.38 4.81 -7.25
C ASP A 139 10.12 3.64 -7.90
N ALA A 140 9.45 2.48 -8.01
CA ALA A 140 10.01 1.30 -8.68
C ALA A 140 10.26 1.58 -10.18
N GLN A 141 9.39 2.31 -10.87
CA GLN A 141 9.56 2.65 -12.28
C GLN A 141 10.67 3.69 -12.50
N VAL A 142 10.79 4.68 -11.61
CA VAL A 142 11.88 5.67 -11.62
C VAL A 142 13.22 4.98 -11.43
N THR A 143 13.29 3.99 -10.54
CA THR A 143 14.49 3.16 -10.30
C THR A 143 14.98 2.47 -11.59
N LEU A 144 14.07 2.20 -12.53
CA LEU A 144 14.37 1.58 -13.84
C LEU A 144 14.53 2.59 -14.97
N GLY A 145 14.39 3.89 -14.70
CA GLY A 145 14.43 4.94 -15.72
C GLY A 145 13.24 4.92 -16.68
N ALA A 146 12.13 4.28 -16.30
CA ALA A 146 10.94 4.14 -17.14
C ALA A 146 9.63 4.53 -16.40
N PRO A 147 9.56 5.73 -15.76
CA PRO A 147 8.36 6.18 -15.06
C PRO A 147 7.16 6.23 -16.00
N GLN A 148 6.02 5.69 -15.55
CA GLN A 148 4.74 5.85 -16.21
C GLN A 148 3.90 6.89 -15.46
N PRO A 149 3.10 7.71 -16.16
CA PRO A 149 2.15 8.59 -15.50
C PRO A 149 1.23 7.82 -14.55
N LEU A 150 0.86 8.44 -13.44
CA LEU A 150 -0.23 7.95 -12.61
C LEU A 150 -1.55 8.08 -13.40
N PRO A 151 -2.49 7.13 -13.26
CA PRO A 151 -3.84 7.33 -13.79
C PRO A 151 -4.44 8.62 -13.21
N ASP A 152 -5.09 9.42 -14.04
CA ASP A 152 -5.65 10.73 -13.64
C ASP A 152 -6.57 10.61 -12.41
N GLU A 153 -7.34 9.53 -12.34
CA GLU A 153 -8.25 9.23 -11.22
C GLU A 153 -7.54 8.98 -9.89
N VAL A 154 -6.31 8.45 -9.92
CA VAL A 154 -5.46 8.25 -8.73
C VAL A 154 -4.72 9.52 -8.35
N ALA A 155 -4.26 10.28 -9.35
CA ALA A 155 -3.54 11.52 -9.14
C ALA A 155 -4.42 12.59 -8.47
N LEU A 156 -5.69 12.69 -8.85
CA LEU A 156 -6.66 13.62 -8.25
C LEU A 156 -6.98 13.27 -6.79
N ASP A 157 -7.06 11.98 -6.46
CA ASP A 157 -7.35 11.49 -5.10
C ASP A 157 -6.17 11.75 -4.13
N GLY A 158 -4.93 11.61 -4.60
CA GLY A 158 -3.73 11.78 -3.76
C GLY A 158 -3.41 13.22 -3.34
N VAL A 159 -3.96 14.23 -4.02
CA VAL A 159 -3.72 15.66 -3.69
C VAL A 159 -4.39 16.06 -2.37
N GLU A 160 -5.47 15.41 -1.95
CA GLU A 160 -6.16 15.73 -0.69
C GLU A 160 -5.44 15.20 0.56
N GLU A 161 -4.60 14.17 0.44
CA GLU A 161 -3.90 13.53 1.56
C GLU A 161 -2.49 14.09 1.80
N PHE A 162 -1.83 14.59 0.75
CA PHE A 162 -0.49 15.22 0.82
C PHE A 162 -0.43 16.51 1.65
N LEU A 163 -1.58 17.07 2.05
CA LEU A 163 -1.65 18.20 2.97
C LEU A 163 -1.46 17.80 4.44
N PHE A 164 -1.48 16.50 4.79
CA PHE A 164 -1.47 16.06 6.20
C PHE A 164 -0.60 14.83 6.53
N GLY A 165 0.03 14.14 5.57
CA GLY A 165 0.53 12.76 5.77
C GLY A 165 2.04 12.50 5.90
N VAL A 166 2.94 13.49 5.81
CA VAL A 166 4.38 13.19 5.56
C VAL A 166 5.23 12.84 6.81
N GLU A 167 4.72 12.89 8.05
CA GLU A 167 5.62 12.85 9.22
C GLU A 167 5.55 11.65 10.20
N GLU A 168 4.77 10.58 9.99
CA GLU A 168 4.53 9.63 11.10
C GLU A 168 4.83 8.14 10.85
N GLU A 169 5.74 7.79 9.93
CA GLU A 169 6.31 6.41 9.89
C GLU A 169 7.65 6.27 10.63
N ARG A 170 8.20 7.36 11.18
CA ARG A 170 9.50 7.36 11.89
C ARG A 170 9.45 7.26 13.41
N TYR A 171 8.27 7.07 14.02
CA TYR A 171 8.18 6.94 15.48
C TYR A 171 7.23 5.84 15.92
N SER A 172 7.78 4.62 16.03
CA SER A 172 7.37 3.63 17.03
C SER A 172 8.61 2.78 17.31
N GLY A 173 9.28 3.12 18.42
CA GLY A 173 10.51 2.47 18.88
C GLY A 173 10.28 1.11 19.53
#